data_AF-A0A508WVH8-F1
#
_entry.id   AF-A0A508WVH8-F1
#
_cell.length_a   1.000
_cell.length_b   1.000
_cell.length_c   1.000
_cell.angle_alpha   90.00
_cell.angle_beta   90.00
_cell.angle_gamma   90.00
#
_symmetry.space_group_name_H-M   'P 1'
#
loop_
_entity.id
_entity.type
_entity.pdbx_description
1 polymer ?
#
loop_
_entity_poly.entity_id
_entity_poly.type
_entity_poly.pdbx_seq_one_letter_code
_entity_poly.pdbx_strand_id
1 'polypeptide(L)'
;MLDCRRLVRSAPFRRPGNLRLGREEKPHLAFSHGPYYCIGVEPAGLELKVAFGSIFQRFPALPGRGAKRTEVAHAQHGLGLLLTCA
;
A
#
# COMPACT_ATOMS: atom_id res chain seq x y z
N MET A 1 -26.64 -3.37 -2.47
CA MET A 1 -25.21 -3.43 -2.83
C MET A 1 -24.59 -2.06 -2.58
N LEU A 2 -23.57 -1.95 -1.72
CA LEU A 2 -22.92 -0.66 -1.46
C LEU A 2 -22.10 -0.22 -2.68
N ASP A 3 -22.29 1.03 -3.11
CA ASP A 3 -21.49 1.66 -4.16
C ASP A 3 -20.08 1.94 -3.62
N CYS A 4 -19.09 1.19 -4.11
CA CYS A 4 -17.68 1.36 -3.76
C CYS A 4 -17.17 2.77 -4.09
N ARG A 5 -17.69 3.41 -5.16
CA ARG A 5 -17.32 4.78 -5.54
C ARG A 5 -17.80 5.81 -4.53
N ARG A 6 -18.95 5.59 -3.89
CA ARG A 6 -19.47 6.42 -2.78
C ARG A 6 -18.64 6.23 -1.50
N LEU A 7 -18.19 4.99 -1.23
CA LEU A 7 -17.33 4.68 -0.08
C LEU A 7 -15.94 5.34 -0.21
N VAL A 8 -15.31 5.29 -1.39
CA VAL A 8 -14.00 5.94 -1.63
C VAL A 8 -14.06 7.45 -1.34
N ARG A 9 -15.16 8.12 -1.72
CA ARG A 9 -15.32 9.58 -1.54
C ARG A 9 -15.59 10.00 -0.10
N SER A 10 -16.04 9.09 0.76
CA SER A 10 -16.47 9.37 2.13
C SER A 10 -15.46 8.94 3.20
N ALA A 11 -14.31 8.39 2.82
CA ALA A 11 -13.31 7.94 3.78
C ALA A 11 -12.74 9.14 4.58
N PRO A 12 -12.76 9.09 5.93
CA PRO A 12 -12.54 10.26 6.81
C PRO A 12 -11.07 10.71 6.93
N PHE A 13 -10.21 10.35 5.97
CA PHE A 13 -8.77 10.56 6.09
C PHE A 13 -8.38 12.04 6.14
N ARG A 14 -7.73 12.45 7.23
CA ARG A 14 -7.11 13.77 7.33
C ARG A 14 -5.85 13.85 6.45
N ARG A 15 -5.88 14.66 5.39
CA ARG A 15 -4.81 14.84 4.38
C ARG A 15 -4.51 13.53 3.61
N PRO A 16 -5.45 13.03 2.77
CA PRO A 16 -5.37 11.71 2.13
C PRO A 16 -4.22 11.53 1.13
N GLY A 17 -3.60 12.62 0.66
CA GLY A 17 -2.44 12.58 -0.23
C GLY A 17 -1.09 12.43 0.47
N ASN A 18 -1.07 12.52 1.80
CA ASN A 18 0.18 12.47 2.57
C ASN A 18 0.37 11.10 3.19
N LEU A 19 1.54 10.49 2.96
CA LEU A 19 1.92 9.27 3.64
C LEU A 19 2.12 9.56 5.14
N ARG A 20 1.30 8.92 5.99
CA ARG A 20 1.39 8.98 7.45
C ARG A 20 1.46 7.57 8.01
N LEU A 21 2.64 7.15 8.44
CA LEU A 21 2.89 5.79 8.95
C LEU A 21 2.23 5.54 10.33
N GLY A 22 2.15 6.58 11.16
CA GLY A 22 1.58 6.51 12.51
C GLY A 22 0.07 6.78 12.59
N ARG A 23 -0.69 6.56 11.51
CA ARG A 23 -2.16 6.72 11.57
C ARG A 23 -2.77 5.58 12.40
N GLU A 24 -3.60 5.95 13.38
CA GLU A 24 -4.33 5.00 14.22
C GLU A 24 -5.54 4.42 13.47
N GLU A 25 -6.29 5.29 12.78
CA GLU A 25 -7.37 4.92 11.88
C GLU A 25 -6.84 4.35 10.54
N LYS A 26 -7.37 3.18 10.14
CA LYS A 26 -7.01 2.49 8.89
C LYS A 26 -8.22 2.09 8.01
N PRO A 27 -9.26 2.92 7.82
CA PRO A 27 -10.43 2.56 7.00
C PRO A 27 -10.15 2.65 5.49
N HIS A 28 -9.14 1.93 4.99
CA HIS A 28 -8.70 1.98 3.60
C HIS A 28 -9.31 0.86 2.76
N LEU A 29 -9.67 1.16 1.52
CA LEU A 29 -10.27 0.18 0.60
C LEU A 29 -9.23 -0.65 -0.17
N ALA A 30 -7.95 -0.65 0.24
CA ALA A 30 -6.86 -1.33 -0.47
C ALA A 30 -7.08 -2.85 -0.63
N PHE A 31 -7.82 -3.49 0.28
CA PHE A 31 -8.15 -4.92 0.25
C PHE A 31 -9.64 -5.18 -0.08
N SER A 32 -10.33 -4.24 -0.72
CA SER A 32 -11.79 -4.31 -0.97
C SER A 32 -12.60 -4.48 0.33
N HIS A 33 -13.93 -4.45 0.25
CA HIS A 33 -14.84 -4.52 1.40
C HIS A 33 -16.07 -5.38 1.04
N GLY A 34 -16.74 -5.95 2.04
CA GLY A 34 -17.97 -6.72 1.86
C GLY A 34 -17.73 -8.12 1.27
N PRO A 35 -18.64 -8.64 0.43
CA PRO A 35 -18.53 -10.01 -0.12
C PRO A 35 -17.26 -10.28 -0.95
N TYR A 36 -16.65 -9.22 -1.49
CA TYR A 36 -15.41 -9.28 -2.26
C TYR A 36 -14.18 -8.84 -1.44
N TYR A 37 -14.23 -9.02 -0.12
CA TYR A 37 -13.10 -8.76 0.75
C TYR A 37 -11.91 -9.64 0.35
N CYS A 38 -10.71 -9.05 0.31
CA CYS A 38 -9.51 -9.74 -0.15
C CYS A 38 -9.19 -10.91 0.77
N ILE A 39 -9.23 -12.12 0.22
CA ILE A 39 -8.79 -13.34 0.89
C ILE A 39 -7.31 -13.29 1.28
N GLY A 40 -6.51 -12.47 0.59
CA GLY A 40 -5.07 -12.34 0.79
C GLY A 40 -4.65 -11.29 1.82
N VAL A 41 -5.56 -10.69 2.59
CA VAL A 41 -5.22 -9.61 3.53
C VAL A 41 -4.16 -10.02 4.58
N GLU A 42 -4.32 -11.20 5.16
CA GLU A 42 -3.41 -11.73 6.18
C GLU A 42 -2.03 -12.11 5.59
N PRO A 43 -1.94 -12.93 4.53
CA PRO A 43 -0.64 -13.25 3.94
C PRO A 43 0.06 -11.99 3.38
N ALA A 44 -0.66 -11.08 2.73
CA ALA A 44 -0.08 -9.82 2.26
C ALA A 44 0.44 -8.96 3.42
N GLY A 45 -0.26 -8.94 4.56
CA GLY A 45 0.20 -8.25 5.76
C GLY A 45 1.48 -8.83 6.35
N LEU A 46 1.60 -10.16 6.37
CA LEU A 46 2.80 -10.86 6.81
C LEU A 46 3.98 -10.60 5.86
N GLU A 47 3.76 -10.77 4.56
CA GLU A 47 4.76 -10.50 3.52
C GLU A 47 5.27 -9.06 3.63
N LEU A 48 4.37 -8.10 3.84
CA LEU A 48 4.73 -6.68 3.95
C LEU A 48 5.62 -6.41 5.17
N LYS A 49 5.36 -7.06 6.31
CA LYS A 49 6.19 -6.95 7.51
C LYS A 49 7.60 -7.48 7.25
N VAL A 50 7.71 -8.66 6.64
CA VAL A 50 9.01 -9.28 6.34
C VAL A 50 9.77 -8.49 5.28
N ALA A 51 9.09 -8.10 4.21
CA ALA A 51 9.69 -7.37 3.09
C ALA A 51 10.22 -6.01 3.55
N PHE A 52 9.41 -5.17 4.20
CA PHE A 52 9.90 -3.88 4.68
C PHE A 52 10.94 -4.02 5.79
N GLY A 53 10.80 -4.98 6.70
CA GLY A 53 11.83 -5.26 7.71
C GLY A 53 13.17 -5.57 7.06
N SER A 54 13.18 -6.46 6.07
CA SER A 54 14.37 -6.85 5.32
C SER A 54 14.97 -5.70 4.52
N ILE A 55 14.14 -4.90 3.85
CA ILE A 55 14.58 -3.75 3.05
C ILE A 55 15.30 -2.73 3.95
N PHE A 56 14.70 -2.36 5.09
CA PHE A 56 15.30 -1.35 5.98
C PHE A 56 16.54 -1.87 6.72
N GLN A 57 16.64 -3.17 6.97
CA GLN A 57 17.86 -3.78 7.49
C GLN A 57 18.99 -3.81 6.46
N ARG A 58 18.68 -4.13 5.19
CA ARG A 58 19.70 -4.24 4.13
C ARG A 58 20.15 -2.88 3.59
N PHE A 59 19.23 -1.90 3.54
CA PHE A 59 19.45 -0.56 3.00
C PHE A 59 19.12 0.51 4.04
N PRO A 60 19.93 0.65 5.11
CA PRO A 60 19.66 1.57 6.21
C PRO A 60 19.72 3.05 5.79
N ALA A 61 20.44 3.36 4.72
CA ALA A 61 20.56 4.71 4.15
C ALA A 61 19.71 4.90 2.89
N LEU A 62 18.61 4.16 2.73
CA LEU A 62 17.72 4.32 1.58
C LEU A 62 17.29 5.80 1.48
N PRO A 63 17.71 6.54 0.44
CA PRO A 63 17.44 7.95 0.35
C PRO A 63 15.93 8.14 0.21
N GLY A 64 15.30 8.74 1.22
CA GLY A 64 13.88 9.04 1.24
C GLY A 64 13.51 10.11 0.23
N ARG A 65 13.58 9.82 -1.07
CA ARG A 65 12.91 10.64 -2.07
C ARG A 65 11.43 10.43 -1.88
N GLY A 66 10.72 11.49 -1.52
CA GLY A 66 9.28 11.46 -1.33
C GLY A 66 8.62 10.68 -2.47
N ALA A 67 7.89 9.63 -2.11
CA ALA A 67 7.21 8.77 -3.07
C ALA A 67 6.30 9.65 -3.93
N LYS A 68 6.68 9.87 -5.18
CA LYS A 68 5.80 10.53 -6.13
C LYS A 68 4.66 9.57 -6.41
N ARG A 69 3.44 10.10 -6.47
CA ARG A 69 2.29 9.33 -6.95
C ARG A 69 2.54 9.01 -8.42
N THR A 70 3.09 7.83 -8.68
CA THR A 70 3.11 7.27 -10.03
C THR A 70 1.68 6.84 -10.33
N GLU A 71 1.17 7.18 -11.51
CA GLU A 71 -0.03 6.53 -12.00
C GLU A 71 0.28 5.05 -12.11
N VAL A 72 -0.44 4.24 -11.34
CA VAL A 72 -0.37 2.79 -11.46
C VAL A 72 -1.04 2.47 -12.79
N ALA A 73 -0.25 2.28 -13.84
CA ALA A 73 -0.74 1.62 -15.04
C ALA A 73 -1.36 0.29 -14.60
N HIS A 74 -2.56 -0.03 -15.09
CA HIS A 74 -3.25 -1.30 -14.83
C HIS A 74 -2.43 -2.46 -15.39
N ALA A 75 -1.40 -2.88 -14.67
CA ALA A 75 -0.55 -3.99 -15.03
C ALA A 75 0.02 -4.62 -13.76
N GLN A 76 -0.41 -5.85 -13.49
CA GLN A 76 0.13 -6.71 -12.46
C GLN A 76 1.49 -7.24 -12.95
N HIS A 77 2.55 -6.43 -12.85
CA HIS A 77 3.90 -6.92 -13.04
C HIS A 77 4.49 -7.26 -11.67
N GLY A 78 4.67 -8.56 -11.44
CA GLY A 78 5.37 -9.09 -10.29
C GLY A 78 6.76 -8.46 -10.10
N LEU A 79 7.26 -8.59 -8.88
CA LEU A 79 8.50 -8.03 -8.34
C LEU A 79 9.75 -8.50 -9.13
N GLY A 80 9.92 -8.02 -10.35
CA GLY A 80 11.03 -8.36 -11.25
C GLY A 80 12.03 -7.24 -11.48
N LEU A 81 11.90 -6.08 -10.81
CA LEU A 81 12.76 -4.93 -11.09
C LEU A 81 13.17 -4.16 -9.83
N LEU A 82 13.83 -4.85 -8.89
CA LEU A 82 14.64 -4.21 -7.83
C LEU A 82 16.14 -4.49 -8.00
N LEU A 83 16.56 -5.22 -9.04
CA LEU A 83 17.96 -5.61 -9.27
C LEU A 83 18.71 -4.74 -10.30
N THR A 84 18.13 -3.68 -10.86
CA THR A 84 18.79 -2.89 -11.92
C THR A 84 19.66 -1.72 -11.43
N CYS A 85 19.99 -1.66 -10.13
CA CYS A 85 20.99 -0.73 -9.62
C CYS A 85 21.83 -1.43 -8.52
N ALA A 86 22.64 -2.41 -8.94
CA ALA A 86 23.87 -2.79 -8.25
C ALA A 86 25.04 -2.36 -9.13
#